data_AF-A0A8H6ZM41-F1
#
_entry.id   AF-A0A8H6ZM41-F1
#
_cell.length_a   1.000
_cell.length_b   1.000
_cell.length_c   1.000
_cell.angle_alpha   90.00
_cell.angle_beta   90.00
_cell.angle_gamma   90.00
#
_symmetry.space_group_name_H-M   'P 1'
#
loop_
_entity.id
_entity.type
_entity.pdbx_description
1 polymer ?
#
loop_
_entity_poly.entity_id
_entity_poly.type
_entity_poly.pdbx_seq_one_letter_code
_entity_poly.pdbx_strand_id
1 'polypeptide(L)'
;MSNAKGTAVKPVERLAYPTKMGYPAGGTKKEISDEELLASLVASLTDALYDARRICDNDSGITTFRRTRALVASISSALSEDPVIKQLDLEEHEQSIDGVMKELLRSCQYDWHDGLEEQGDYMSEICQEMAEWLRDIWSVLETGENLCDVRACIAYCAETVRSISNADSRAGFHHQETNICIMNEADEVIYETSQHIGETLTWFYKELLVMDAAQGNGWLTSTILADLKAFDKVEDVFELLQEPEEHWTLEMRAAAEDLIRKEQNAPRGK
;
A
#
# COMPACT_ATOMS: atom_id res chain seq x y z
N MET A 1 55.81 -0.05 27.03
CA MET A 1 54.48 -0.65 26.77
C MET A 1 53.46 0.33 27.34
N SER A 2 53.06 1.38 26.59
CA SER A 2 51.80 1.45 25.80
C SER A 2 50.56 1.07 26.61
N ASN A 3 49.48 1.84 26.72
CA ASN A 3 49.08 3.16 26.22
C ASN A 3 47.77 3.49 26.97
N ALA A 4 47.57 4.70 27.50
CA ALA A 4 46.24 5.17 27.92
C ALA A 4 46.21 6.71 27.88
N LYS A 5 46.02 7.26 26.68
CA LYS A 5 45.64 8.67 26.51
C LYS A 5 44.13 8.75 26.40
N GLY A 6 43.49 9.26 27.44
CA GLY A 6 42.14 9.81 27.35
C GLY A 6 42.20 11.12 26.55
N THR A 7 41.62 11.14 25.36
CA THR A 7 41.38 12.37 24.62
C THR A 7 40.09 13.00 25.10
N ALA A 8 40.22 14.15 25.76
CA ALA A 8 39.13 15.05 26.06
C ALA A 8 38.47 15.53 24.75
N VAL A 9 37.15 15.38 24.66
CA VAL A 9 36.33 15.91 23.57
C VAL A 9 36.35 17.44 23.66
N LYS A 10 36.79 18.10 22.58
CA LYS A 10 36.71 19.56 22.46
C LYS A 10 35.25 20.00 22.30
N PRO A 11 34.81 21.09 22.93
CA PRO A 11 33.47 21.61 22.72
C PRO A 11 33.33 22.12 21.28
N VAL A 12 32.24 21.73 20.63
CA VAL A 12 31.86 22.18 19.28
C VAL A 12 31.69 23.70 19.31
N GLU A 13 32.52 24.39 18.53
CA GLU A 13 32.37 25.82 18.28
C GLU A 13 30.99 26.07 17.65
N ARG A 14 30.14 26.83 18.36
CA ARG A 14 28.90 27.35 17.80
C ARG A 14 29.26 28.24 16.62
N LEU A 15 28.88 27.83 15.41
CA LEU A 15 28.86 28.68 14.23
C LEU A 15 28.08 29.96 14.58
N ALA A 16 28.81 31.07 14.60
CA ALA A 16 28.27 32.40 14.80
C ALA A 16 27.35 32.73 13.62
N TYR A 17 26.08 32.98 13.91
CA TYR A 17 25.15 33.52 12.93
C TYR A 17 25.61 34.92 12.50
N PRO A 18 25.71 35.22 11.20
CA PRO A 18 26.04 36.55 10.74
C PRO A 18 24.92 37.52 11.15
N THR A 19 25.32 38.50 11.95
CA THR A 19 24.48 39.61 12.38
C THR A 19 24.41 40.64 11.26
N LYS A 20 23.18 40.90 10.78
CA LYS A 20 22.73 42.05 9.94
C LYS A 20 23.18 42.07 8.47
N MET A 21 22.26 41.67 7.59
CA MET A 21 22.07 42.26 6.26
C MET A 21 20.63 42.77 6.17
N GLY A 22 20.45 43.96 5.59
CA GLY A 22 19.32 44.85 5.79
C GLY A 22 17.94 44.29 5.44
N TYR A 23 16.94 44.68 6.25
CA TYR A 23 15.54 44.60 5.88
C TYR A 23 15.25 45.63 4.77
N PRO A 24 14.70 45.23 3.61
CA PRO A 24 13.89 46.15 2.85
C PRO A 24 12.61 46.39 3.66
N ALA A 25 12.43 47.63 4.11
CA ALA A 25 11.17 48.10 4.66
C ALA A 25 10.11 48.05 3.53
N GLY A 26 9.12 47.18 3.66
CA GLY A 26 8.01 47.09 2.71
C GLY A 26 7.65 45.65 2.33
N GLY A 27 7.22 44.85 3.30
CA GLY A 27 6.51 43.61 3.06
C GLY A 27 5.35 43.55 4.02
N THR A 28 4.13 43.62 3.51
CA THR A 28 2.93 43.28 4.29
C THR A 28 3.15 41.89 4.87
N LYS A 29 3.22 41.78 6.21
CA LYS A 29 3.12 40.47 6.86
C LYS A 29 1.75 39.92 6.46
N LYS A 30 1.74 38.98 5.51
CA LYS A 30 0.55 38.20 5.20
C LYS A 30 0.25 37.45 6.50
N GLU A 31 -0.84 37.82 7.19
CA GLU A 31 -1.37 37.00 8.27
C GLU A 31 -1.68 35.65 7.66
N ILE A 32 -0.88 34.65 8.03
CA ILE A 32 -1.11 33.26 7.62
C ILE A 32 -2.34 32.82 8.40
N SER A 33 -3.38 32.36 7.71
CA SER A 33 -4.59 31.89 8.39
C SER A 33 -4.28 30.63 9.21
N ASP A 34 -5.10 30.36 10.24
CA ASP A 34 -4.97 29.13 11.03
C ASP A 34 -5.07 27.88 10.14
N GLU A 35 -5.86 27.94 9.05
CA GLU A 35 -5.97 26.91 8.02
C GLU A 35 -4.67 26.74 7.21
N GLU A 36 -4.01 27.83 6.79
CA GLU A 36 -2.71 27.78 6.11
C GLU A 36 -1.61 27.21 7.03
N LEU A 37 -1.66 27.51 8.33
CA LEU A 37 -0.75 26.94 9.34
C LEU A 37 -1.00 25.45 9.58
N LEU A 38 -2.27 25.04 9.62
CA LEU A 38 -2.68 23.65 9.77
C LEU A 38 -2.26 22.80 8.56
N ALA A 39 -2.55 23.27 7.35
CA ALA A 39 -2.11 22.60 6.12
C ALA A 39 -0.57 22.47 6.07
N SER A 40 0.15 23.51 6.48
CA SER A 40 1.62 23.48 6.56
C SER A 40 2.15 22.48 7.60
N LEU A 41 1.45 22.30 8.73
CA LEU A 41 1.82 21.34 9.77
C LEU A 41 1.59 19.90 9.30
N VAL A 42 0.43 19.64 8.69
CA VAL A 42 0.10 18.33 8.11
C VAL A 42 1.12 17.96 7.04
N ALA A 43 1.41 18.86 6.10
CA ALA A 43 2.42 18.63 5.07
C ALA A 43 3.80 18.32 5.68
N SER A 44 4.23 19.07 6.69
CA SER A 44 5.52 18.85 7.36
C SER A 44 5.58 17.51 8.10
N LEU A 45 4.48 17.06 8.70
CA LEU A 45 4.38 15.76 9.38
C LEU A 45 4.37 14.61 8.37
N THR A 46 3.66 14.78 7.25
CA THR A 46 3.64 13.81 6.14
C THR A 46 5.02 13.68 5.51
N ASP A 47 5.74 14.79 5.26
CA ASP A 47 7.11 14.78 4.75
C ASP A 47 8.08 14.12 5.75
N ALA A 48 7.99 14.46 7.03
CA ALA A 48 8.82 13.85 8.06
C ALA A 48 8.56 12.34 8.21
N LEU A 49 7.31 11.90 8.05
CA LEU A 49 6.96 10.49 7.99
C LEU A 49 7.59 9.82 6.76
N TYR A 50 7.47 10.44 5.59
CA TYR A 50 8.05 9.92 4.35
C TYR A 50 9.58 9.75 4.45
N ASP A 51 10.27 10.74 5.03
CA ASP A 51 11.71 10.68 5.30
C ASP A 51 12.08 9.61 6.34
N ALA A 52 11.28 9.46 7.41
CA ALA A 52 11.51 8.43 8.42
C ALA A 52 11.36 7.01 7.82
N ARG A 53 10.44 6.83 6.88
CA ARG A 53 10.23 5.54 6.19
C ARG A 53 11.44 5.13 5.35
N ARG A 54 12.13 6.08 4.71
CA ARG A 54 13.39 5.81 3.96
C ARG A 54 14.51 5.24 4.83
N ILE A 55 14.41 5.36 6.16
CA ILE A 55 15.46 4.98 7.11
C ILE A 55 15.12 3.65 7.81
N CYS A 56 13.87 3.18 7.74
CA CYS A 56 13.38 2.03 8.48
C CYS A 56 13.23 0.78 7.60
N ASP A 57 14.27 -0.05 7.52
CA ASP A 57 14.29 -1.32 6.78
C ASP A 57 13.96 -2.58 7.66
N ASN A 58 13.29 -2.42 8.79
CA ASN A 58 12.92 -3.57 9.65
C ASN A 58 11.48 -3.51 10.15
N ASP A 59 10.91 -4.68 10.50
CA ASP A 59 9.50 -4.87 10.89
C ASP A 59 9.06 -3.96 12.07
N SER A 60 9.97 -3.68 12.99
CA SER A 60 9.74 -2.76 14.13
C SER A 60 9.62 -1.29 13.68
N GLY A 61 10.41 -0.89 12.67
CA GLY A 61 10.32 0.41 12.04
C GLY A 61 9.02 0.59 11.24
N ILE A 62 8.58 -0.45 10.54
CA ILE A 62 7.32 -0.46 9.78
C ILE A 62 6.11 -0.28 10.71
N THR A 63 6.06 -1.02 11.82
CA THR A 63 4.97 -0.91 12.81
C THR A 63 4.93 0.44 13.52
N THR A 64 6.08 1.01 13.87
CA THR A 64 6.18 2.35 14.48
C THR A 64 5.75 3.44 13.49
N PHE A 65 6.13 3.29 12.21
CA PHE A 65 5.71 4.18 11.14
C PHE A 65 4.18 4.16 10.96
N ARG A 66 3.56 2.96 10.90
CA ARG A 66 2.11 2.79 10.79
C ARG A 66 1.36 3.51 11.93
N ARG A 67 1.79 3.31 13.18
CA ARG A 67 1.18 3.97 14.36
C ARG A 67 1.32 5.50 14.31
N THR A 68 2.48 6.00 13.91
CA THR A 68 2.73 7.44 13.83
C THR A 68 1.88 8.08 12.73
N ARG A 69 1.69 7.38 11.61
CA ARG A 69 0.85 7.80 10.50
C ARG A 69 -0.64 7.75 10.83
N ALA A 70 -1.12 6.70 11.50
CA ALA A 70 -2.49 6.63 12.02
C ALA A 70 -2.80 7.82 12.95
N LEU A 71 -1.81 8.24 13.75
CA LEU A 71 -1.92 9.41 14.61
C LEU A 71 -1.97 10.72 13.81
N VAL A 72 -1.12 10.88 12.78
CA VAL A 72 -1.17 12.05 11.88
C VAL A 72 -2.48 12.12 11.11
N ALA A 73 -2.99 10.99 10.63
CA ALA A 73 -4.24 10.92 9.89
C ALA A 73 -5.46 11.14 10.80
N SER A 74 -5.43 10.68 12.06
CA SER A 74 -6.42 11.04 13.09
C SER A 74 -6.40 12.53 13.41
N ILE A 75 -5.22 13.14 13.44
CA ILE A 75 -5.05 14.58 13.62
C ILE A 75 -5.61 15.34 12.41
N SER A 76 -5.29 14.95 11.18
CA SER A 76 -5.90 15.55 9.97
C SER A 76 -7.41 15.41 9.94
N SER A 77 -7.95 14.23 10.27
CA SER A 77 -9.39 13.96 10.31
C SER A 77 -10.10 14.81 11.37
N ALA A 78 -9.48 15.03 12.53
CA ALA A 78 -10.02 15.91 13.56
C ALA A 78 -9.97 17.41 13.19
N LEU A 79 -9.24 17.78 12.13
CA LEU A 79 -8.91 19.16 11.78
C LEU A 79 -9.48 19.62 10.43
N SER A 80 -10.01 18.73 9.60
CA SER A 80 -10.64 19.05 8.30
C SER A 80 -12.17 18.99 8.36
N GLU A 81 -12.86 19.96 7.75
CA GLU A 81 -14.31 19.92 7.48
C GLU A 81 -14.65 19.23 6.14
N ASP A 82 -13.63 18.84 5.35
CA ASP A 82 -13.72 18.17 4.04
C ASP A 82 -13.64 16.63 4.16
N PRO A 83 -14.10 15.87 3.14
CA PRO A 83 -14.40 14.44 3.28
C PRO A 83 -13.20 13.64 3.78
N VAL A 84 -13.44 12.90 4.85
CA VAL A 84 -12.51 11.99 5.50
C VAL A 84 -11.89 11.09 4.43
N ILE A 85 -10.59 11.27 4.15
CA ILE A 85 -9.81 10.28 3.40
C ILE A 85 -10.04 8.95 4.13
N LYS A 86 -10.72 8.01 3.46
CA LYS A 86 -11.05 6.70 4.04
C LYS A 86 -9.71 6.06 4.44
N GLN A 87 -9.48 5.89 5.74
CA GLN A 87 -8.27 5.23 6.21
C GLN A 87 -8.45 3.73 5.99
N LEU A 88 -7.46 3.08 5.40
CA LEU A 88 -7.40 1.63 5.33
C LEU A 88 -7.07 1.08 6.71
N ASP A 89 -8.02 0.41 7.35
CA ASP A 89 -7.77 -0.31 8.60
C ASP A 89 -7.19 -1.69 8.30
N LEU A 90 -5.88 -1.72 8.07
CA LEU A 90 -5.15 -2.95 7.86
C LEU A 90 -5.24 -3.88 9.09
N GLU A 91 -5.19 -3.34 10.31
CA GLU A 91 -5.13 -4.16 11.53
C GLU A 91 -6.45 -4.88 11.80
N GLU A 92 -7.59 -4.25 11.51
CA GLU A 92 -8.91 -4.87 11.66
C GLU A 92 -9.09 -6.03 10.67
N HIS A 93 -8.85 -5.80 9.38
CA HIS A 93 -9.01 -6.84 8.37
C HIS A 93 -7.98 -7.97 8.52
N GLU A 94 -6.73 -7.66 8.89
CA GLU A 94 -5.72 -8.69 9.23
C GLU A 94 -6.20 -9.58 10.37
N GLN A 95 -6.76 -9.00 11.45
CA GLN A 95 -7.25 -9.78 12.58
C GLN A 95 -8.45 -10.65 12.23
N SER A 96 -9.38 -10.11 11.44
CA SER A 96 -10.56 -10.83 10.94
C SER A 96 -10.14 -12.05 10.11
N ILE A 97 -9.33 -11.81 9.07
CA ILE A 97 -8.85 -12.85 8.15
C ILE A 97 -7.97 -13.88 8.86
N ASP A 98 -7.01 -13.45 9.70
CA ASP A 98 -6.16 -14.37 10.46
C ASP A 98 -6.96 -15.25 11.43
N GLY A 99 -8.07 -14.73 11.96
CA GLY A 99 -8.99 -15.48 12.81
C GLY A 99 -9.58 -16.67 12.06
N VAL A 100 -10.17 -16.41 10.91
CA VAL A 100 -10.80 -17.44 10.06
C VAL A 100 -9.75 -18.39 9.48
N MET A 101 -8.60 -17.87 9.06
CA MET A 101 -7.48 -18.67 8.54
C MET A 101 -6.99 -19.70 9.57
N LYS A 102 -6.91 -19.34 10.85
CA LYS A 102 -6.52 -20.29 11.91
C LYS A 102 -7.52 -21.43 12.05
N GLU A 103 -8.80 -21.13 11.95
CA GLU A 103 -9.87 -22.14 12.01
C GLU A 103 -9.83 -23.05 10.77
N LEU A 104 -9.62 -22.49 9.58
CA LEU A 104 -9.40 -23.25 8.35
C LEU A 104 -8.22 -24.22 8.47
N LEU A 105 -7.05 -23.72 8.88
CA LEU A 105 -5.84 -24.55 9.04
C LEU A 105 -6.05 -25.64 10.09
N ARG A 106 -6.75 -25.34 11.18
CA ARG A 106 -7.12 -26.34 12.19
C ARG A 106 -8.03 -27.41 11.61
N SER A 107 -9.06 -27.03 10.84
CA SER A 107 -9.98 -27.96 10.20
C SER A 107 -9.27 -28.85 9.18
N CYS A 108 -8.38 -28.29 8.36
CA CYS A 108 -7.54 -29.05 7.44
C CYS A 108 -6.65 -30.08 8.17
N GLN A 109 -6.11 -29.74 9.34
CA GLN A 109 -5.21 -30.59 10.09
C GLN A 109 -5.92 -31.71 10.87
N TYR A 110 -7.04 -31.40 11.53
CA TYR A 110 -7.66 -32.29 12.51
C TYR A 110 -8.94 -32.97 11.99
N ASP A 111 -9.67 -32.31 11.08
CA ASP A 111 -10.96 -32.77 10.56
C ASP A 111 -10.92 -33.01 9.04
N TRP A 112 -9.75 -33.39 8.52
CA TRP A 112 -9.50 -33.68 7.11
C TRP A 112 -10.53 -34.61 6.42
N HIS A 113 -11.08 -35.59 7.16
CA HIS A 113 -11.98 -36.58 6.57
C HIS A 113 -13.40 -36.06 6.34
N ASP A 114 -13.94 -35.31 7.30
CA ASP A 114 -15.36 -34.93 7.36
C ASP A 114 -15.58 -33.40 7.24
N GLY A 115 -14.53 -32.58 7.38
CA GLY A 115 -14.58 -31.12 7.38
C GLY A 115 -14.64 -30.44 6.02
N LEU A 116 -14.95 -31.16 4.94
CA LEU A 116 -14.94 -30.62 3.56
C LEU A 116 -15.83 -29.37 3.42
N GLU A 117 -17.05 -29.43 3.94
CA GLU A 117 -18.03 -28.34 3.86
C GLU A 117 -17.56 -27.14 4.68
N GLU A 118 -17.15 -27.39 5.92
CA GLU A 118 -16.65 -26.36 6.84
C GLU A 118 -15.37 -25.67 6.31
N GLN A 119 -14.46 -26.42 5.69
CA GLN A 119 -13.28 -25.86 5.01
C GLN A 119 -13.68 -24.95 3.84
N GLY A 120 -14.73 -25.33 3.09
CA GLY A 120 -15.28 -24.51 2.02
C GLY A 120 -15.91 -23.22 2.55
N ASP A 121 -16.63 -23.30 3.66
CA ASP A 121 -17.25 -22.15 4.33
C ASP A 121 -16.20 -21.15 4.82
N TYR A 122 -15.14 -21.62 5.50
CA TYR A 122 -14.04 -20.74 5.92
C TYR A 122 -13.33 -20.07 4.74
N MET A 123 -13.11 -20.79 3.64
CA MET A 123 -12.53 -20.19 2.43
C MET A 123 -13.46 -19.11 1.85
N SER A 124 -14.77 -19.38 1.81
CA SER A 124 -15.75 -18.43 1.29
C SER A 124 -15.83 -17.19 2.18
N GLU A 125 -15.75 -17.35 3.50
CA GLU A 125 -15.74 -16.24 4.46
C GLU A 125 -14.51 -15.35 4.26
N ILE A 126 -13.32 -15.94 4.12
CA ILE A 126 -12.09 -15.18 3.85
C ILE A 126 -12.18 -14.45 2.49
N CYS A 127 -12.67 -15.12 1.44
CA CYS A 127 -12.86 -14.52 0.13
C CYS A 127 -13.84 -13.35 0.14
N GLN A 128 -14.93 -13.46 0.89
CA GLN A 128 -15.94 -12.42 1.02
C GLN A 128 -15.39 -11.20 1.76
N GLU A 129 -14.70 -11.42 2.89
CA GLU A 129 -14.03 -10.36 3.64
C GLU A 129 -13.00 -9.62 2.76
N MET A 130 -12.17 -10.35 2.02
CA MET A 130 -11.22 -9.75 1.07
C MET A 130 -11.95 -8.98 -0.05
N ALA A 131 -13.06 -9.48 -0.58
CA ALA A 131 -13.82 -8.80 -1.64
C ALA A 131 -14.41 -7.46 -1.15
N GLU A 132 -14.90 -7.42 0.07
CA GLU A 132 -15.39 -6.18 0.70
C GLU A 132 -14.24 -5.21 0.94
N TRP A 133 -13.13 -5.69 1.49
CA TRP A 133 -11.96 -4.86 1.74
C TRP A 133 -11.29 -4.35 0.45
N LEU A 134 -11.29 -5.12 -0.64
CA LEU A 134 -10.77 -4.66 -1.93
C LEU A 134 -11.51 -3.43 -2.48
N ARG A 135 -12.81 -3.28 -2.18
CA ARG A 135 -13.55 -2.05 -2.52
C ARG A 135 -13.02 -0.85 -1.75
N ASP A 136 -12.68 -1.04 -0.49
CA ASP A 136 -12.12 0.00 0.37
C ASP A 136 -10.70 0.36 -0.06
N ILE A 137 -9.89 -0.66 -0.38
CA ILE A 137 -8.56 -0.48 -0.97
C ILE A 137 -8.66 0.32 -2.27
N TRP A 138 -9.63 0.03 -3.14
CA TRP A 138 -9.86 0.78 -4.37
C TRP A 138 -10.14 2.25 -4.10
N SER A 139 -11.05 2.56 -3.17
CA SER A 139 -11.41 3.95 -2.87
C SER A 139 -10.21 4.80 -2.46
N VAL A 140 -9.19 4.20 -1.84
CA VAL A 140 -7.95 4.90 -1.49
C VAL A 140 -6.97 4.91 -2.66
N LEU A 141 -6.87 3.81 -3.41
CA LEU A 141 -6.03 3.74 -4.61
C LEU A 141 -6.44 4.82 -5.64
N GLU A 142 -7.74 5.00 -5.86
CA GLU A 142 -8.30 5.97 -6.82
C GLU A 142 -7.83 7.41 -6.57
N THR A 143 -7.64 7.79 -5.31
CA THR A 143 -7.11 9.12 -4.95
C THR A 143 -5.65 9.33 -5.37
N GLY A 144 -4.92 8.24 -5.66
CA GLY A 144 -3.48 8.24 -5.88
C GLY A 144 -2.68 8.51 -4.60
N GLU A 145 -3.32 8.75 -3.47
CA GLU A 145 -2.63 8.94 -2.20
C GLU A 145 -2.35 7.60 -1.54
N ASN A 146 -1.38 7.57 -0.64
CA ASN A 146 -1.19 6.44 0.27
C ASN A 146 -0.92 5.08 -0.41
N LEU A 147 -0.38 5.09 -1.65
CA LEU A 147 -0.09 3.89 -2.46
C LEU A 147 0.71 2.81 -1.72
N CYS A 148 1.51 3.22 -0.74
CA CYS A 148 2.25 2.30 0.10
C CYS A 148 1.39 1.45 1.04
N ASP A 149 0.33 2.02 1.57
CA ASP A 149 -0.60 1.33 2.46
C ASP A 149 -1.52 0.45 1.62
N VAL A 150 -2.00 0.96 0.48
CA VAL A 150 -2.68 0.18 -0.55
C VAL A 150 -1.86 -1.06 -0.93
N ARG A 151 -0.57 -0.87 -1.25
CA ARG A 151 0.37 -1.96 -1.52
C ARG A 151 0.46 -2.97 -0.38
N ALA A 152 0.52 -2.50 0.87
CA ALA A 152 0.59 -3.39 2.02
C ALA A 152 -0.68 -4.24 2.17
N CYS A 153 -1.85 -3.65 1.95
CA CYS A 153 -3.14 -4.36 1.99
C CYS A 153 -3.25 -5.39 0.86
N ILE A 154 -2.89 -5.02 -0.38
CA ILE A 154 -2.88 -5.94 -1.53
C ILE A 154 -1.89 -7.09 -1.30
N ALA A 155 -0.69 -6.79 -0.78
CA ALA A 155 0.32 -7.81 -0.47
C ALA A 155 -0.16 -8.79 0.61
N TYR A 156 -0.88 -8.31 1.63
CA TYR A 156 -1.49 -9.19 2.62
C TYR A 156 -2.57 -10.08 1.98
N CYS A 157 -3.44 -9.53 1.14
CA CYS A 157 -4.43 -10.33 0.41
C CYS A 157 -3.77 -11.41 -0.46
N ALA A 158 -2.69 -11.06 -1.17
CA ALA A 158 -1.93 -12.00 -2.00
C ALA A 158 -1.30 -13.14 -1.18
N GLU A 159 -0.74 -12.82 -0.01
CA GLU A 159 -0.19 -13.81 0.92
C GLU A 159 -1.27 -14.70 1.52
N THR A 160 -2.44 -14.15 1.82
CA THR A 160 -3.62 -14.89 2.26
C THR A 160 -4.08 -15.88 1.18
N VAL A 161 -4.24 -15.43 -0.06
CA VAL A 161 -4.58 -16.30 -1.22
C VAL A 161 -3.56 -17.43 -1.38
N ARG A 162 -2.26 -17.12 -1.26
CA ARG A 162 -1.19 -18.11 -1.29
C ARG A 162 -1.31 -19.11 -0.14
N SER A 163 -1.65 -18.64 1.07
CA SER A 163 -1.81 -19.47 2.26
C SER A 163 -3.01 -20.41 2.14
N ILE A 164 -4.16 -19.92 1.67
CA ILE A 164 -5.37 -20.74 1.44
C ILE A 164 -5.09 -21.80 0.37
N SER A 165 -4.43 -21.41 -0.73
CA SER A 165 -4.06 -22.34 -1.81
C SER A 165 -3.16 -23.48 -1.31
N ASN A 166 -2.36 -23.23 -0.28
CA ASN A 166 -1.44 -24.21 0.31
C ASN A 166 -1.98 -24.89 1.57
N ALA A 167 -3.22 -24.62 2.00
CA ALA A 167 -3.79 -25.15 3.24
C ALA A 167 -4.11 -26.66 3.21
N ASP A 168 -3.75 -27.38 2.14
CA ASP A 168 -4.04 -28.81 1.88
C ASP A 168 -5.52 -29.18 2.10
N SER A 169 -6.40 -28.23 1.83
CA SER A 169 -7.85 -28.39 1.96
C SER A 169 -8.42 -29.26 0.85
N ARG A 170 -9.42 -30.08 1.20
CA ARG A 170 -10.13 -30.91 0.23
C ARG A 170 -11.16 -30.15 -0.58
N ALA A 171 -11.61 -28.98 -0.11
CA ALA A 171 -12.62 -28.18 -0.77
C ALA A 171 -12.12 -27.62 -2.12
N GLY A 172 -10.80 -27.53 -2.31
CA GLY A 172 -10.19 -27.06 -3.55
C GLY A 172 -10.43 -25.57 -3.75
N PHE A 173 -9.50 -24.76 -3.28
CA PHE A 173 -9.61 -23.30 -3.32
C PHE A 173 -9.73 -22.73 -4.75
N HIS A 174 -9.08 -23.36 -5.73
CA HIS A 174 -9.08 -22.92 -7.14
C HIS A 174 -10.45 -22.93 -7.83
N HIS A 175 -11.49 -23.49 -7.19
CA HIS A 175 -12.86 -23.53 -7.72
C HIS A 175 -13.79 -22.52 -7.06
N GLN A 176 -13.30 -21.72 -6.09
CA GLN A 176 -14.09 -20.68 -5.48
C GLN A 176 -14.05 -19.40 -6.33
N GLU A 177 -15.20 -19.08 -6.89
CA GLU A 177 -15.47 -17.83 -7.60
C GLU A 177 -16.00 -16.80 -6.61
N THR A 178 -15.49 -15.57 -6.71
CA THR A 178 -15.93 -14.45 -5.87
C THR A 178 -16.45 -13.35 -6.76
N ASN A 179 -17.68 -12.90 -6.49
CA ASN A 179 -18.26 -11.78 -7.23
C ASN A 179 -17.72 -10.46 -6.68
N ILE A 180 -16.89 -9.78 -7.46
CA ILE A 180 -16.31 -8.50 -7.11
C ILE A 180 -16.79 -7.46 -8.11
N CYS A 181 -17.39 -6.39 -7.58
CA CYS A 181 -17.78 -5.20 -8.30
C CYS A 181 -17.11 -4.03 -7.61
N ILE A 182 -16.28 -3.32 -8.37
CA ILE A 182 -15.61 -2.08 -7.97
C ILE A 182 -16.26 -0.94 -8.72
N MET A 183 -16.67 0.09 -7.98
CA MET A 183 -17.23 1.31 -8.52
C MET A 183 -16.28 2.47 -8.21
N ASN A 184 -16.25 3.46 -9.11
CA ASN A 184 -15.57 4.72 -8.86
C ASN A 184 -16.39 5.63 -7.93
N GLU A 185 -15.85 6.79 -7.57
CA GLU A 185 -16.56 7.80 -6.77
C GLU A 185 -17.88 8.30 -7.39
N ALA A 186 -18.09 8.10 -8.70
CA ALA A 186 -19.30 8.48 -9.42
C ALA A 186 -20.35 7.35 -9.49
N ASP A 187 -20.18 6.27 -8.72
CA ASP A 187 -21.00 5.05 -8.74
C ASP A 187 -21.01 4.32 -10.10
N GLU A 188 -19.99 4.53 -10.94
CA GLU A 188 -19.82 3.82 -12.21
C GLU A 188 -18.98 2.56 -11.99
N VAL A 189 -19.43 1.44 -12.55
CA VAL A 189 -18.70 0.16 -12.49
C VAL A 189 -17.46 0.25 -13.38
N ILE A 190 -16.30 0.13 -12.76
CA ILE A 190 -14.99 0.16 -13.45
C ILE A 190 -14.33 -1.21 -13.53
N TYR A 191 -14.74 -2.14 -12.67
CA TYR A 191 -14.28 -3.51 -12.69
C TYR A 191 -15.37 -4.42 -12.10
N GLU A 192 -15.77 -5.43 -12.88
CA GLU A 192 -16.72 -6.44 -12.46
C GLU A 192 -16.22 -7.80 -12.90
N THR A 193 -16.15 -8.75 -11.96
CA THR A 193 -15.74 -10.12 -12.24
C THR A 193 -16.44 -11.10 -11.32
N SER A 194 -16.56 -12.34 -11.79
CA SER A 194 -16.95 -13.51 -11.01
C SER A 194 -15.81 -14.53 -10.95
N GLN A 195 -14.56 -14.06 -11.03
CA GLN A 195 -13.38 -14.91 -11.09
C GLN A 195 -12.82 -15.24 -9.69
N HIS A 196 -11.81 -16.09 -9.68
CA HIS A 196 -11.02 -16.36 -8.49
C HIS A 196 -10.32 -15.07 -8.01
N ILE A 197 -10.31 -14.83 -6.70
CA ILE A 197 -9.82 -13.56 -6.13
C ILE A 197 -8.35 -13.24 -6.47
N GLY A 198 -7.53 -14.25 -6.76
CA GLY A 198 -6.17 -14.04 -7.26
C GLY A 198 -6.09 -13.29 -8.61
N GLU A 199 -7.09 -13.44 -9.47
CA GLU A 199 -7.17 -12.69 -10.74
C GLU A 199 -7.53 -11.22 -10.47
N THR A 200 -8.43 -10.96 -9.53
CA THR A 200 -8.72 -9.61 -9.05
C THR A 200 -7.48 -8.95 -8.44
N LEU A 201 -6.71 -9.66 -7.61
CA LEU A 201 -5.46 -9.12 -7.06
C LEU A 201 -4.43 -8.79 -8.16
N THR A 202 -4.41 -9.58 -9.23
CA THR A 202 -3.56 -9.31 -10.40
C THR A 202 -3.97 -7.97 -11.05
N TRP A 203 -5.27 -7.73 -11.21
CA TRP A 203 -5.78 -6.44 -11.69
C TRP A 203 -5.45 -5.28 -10.73
N PHE A 204 -5.60 -5.45 -9.42
CA PHE A 204 -5.22 -4.43 -8.44
C PHE A 204 -3.73 -4.08 -8.49
N TYR A 205 -2.85 -5.07 -8.66
CA TYR A 205 -1.43 -4.82 -8.83
C TYR A 205 -1.11 -4.06 -10.12
N LYS A 206 -1.84 -4.33 -11.21
CA LYS A 206 -1.73 -3.54 -12.45
C LYS A 206 -2.04 -2.08 -12.18
N GLU A 207 -3.19 -1.79 -11.57
CA GLU A 207 -3.64 -0.43 -11.30
C GLU A 207 -2.66 0.31 -10.37
N LEU A 208 -2.23 -0.35 -9.29
CA LEU A 208 -1.24 0.20 -8.37
C LEU A 208 0.10 0.51 -9.07
N LEU A 209 0.58 -0.39 -9.92
CA LEU A 209 1.83 -0.23 -10.65
C LEU A 209 1.76 0.96 -11.64
N VAL A 210 0.65 1.08 -12.36
CA VAL A 210 0.42 2.19 -13.31
C VAL A 210 0.31 3.52 -12.58
N MET A 211 -0.42 3.57 -11.47
CA MET A 211 -0.57 4.79 -10.68
C MET A 211 0.75 5.27 -10.08
N ASP A 212 1.54 4.38 -9.48
CA ASP A 212 2.87 4.72 -8.95
C ASP A 212 3.80 5.27 -10.04
N ALA A 213 3.80 4.61 -11.20
CA ALA A 213 4.61 5.02 -12.34
C ALA A 213 4.16 6.37 -12.93
N ALA A 214 2.85 6.62 -13.01
CA ALA A 214 2.27 7.88 -13.51
C ALA A 214 2.63 9.08 -12.62
N GLN A 215 2.76 8.86 -11.31
CA GLN A 215 3.21 9.90 -10.37
C GLN A 215 4.72 10.17 -10.44
N GLY A 216 5.48 9.37 -11.18
CA GLY A 216 6.94 9.44 -11.22
C GLY A 216 7.62 8.92 -9.95
N ASN A 217 6.88 8.22 -9.09
CA ASN A 217 7.34 7.70 -7.80
C ASN A 217 8.04 6.34 -7.95
N GLY A 218 9.05 6.25 -8.82
CA GLY A 218 9.67 4.96 -9.21
C GLY A 218 10.36 4.13 -8.10
N TRP A 219 10.32 4.54 -6.84
CA TRP A 219 10.85 3.75 -5.73
C TRP A 219 9.90 2.60 -5.34
N LEU A 220 8.58 2.83 -5.34
CA LEU A 220 7.59 1.82 -4.93
C LEU A 220 7.42 0.76 -6.03
N THR A 221 7.55 1.14 -7.31
CA THR A 221 7.59 0.26 -8.47
C THR A 221 8.47 -0.98 -8.24
N SER A 222 9.68 -0.80 -7.72
CA SER A 222 10.61 -1.92 -7.46
C SER A 222 10.08 -2.90 -6.41
N THR A 223 9.36 -2.39 -5.42
CA THR A 223 8.75 -3.17 -4.34
C THR A 223 7.49 -3.89 -4.83
N ILE A 224 6.66 -3.22 -5.64
CA ILE A 224 5.49 -3.84 -6.29
C ILE A 224 5.93 -5.01 -7.18
N LEU A 225 7.00 -4.85 -7.96
CA LEU A 225 7.55 -5.92 -8.79
C LEU A 225 8.10 -7.08 -7.96
N ALA A 226 8.66 -6.81 -6.78
CA ALA A 226 9.10 -7.85 -5.85
C ALA A 226 7.91 -8.65 -5.29
N ASP A 227 6.81 -7.97 -4.96
CA ASP A 227 5.57 -8.63 -4.52
C ASP A 227 4.98 -9.49 -5.61
N LEU A 228 4.88 -8.95 -6.83
CA LEU A 228 4.40 -9.69 -7.99
C LEU A 228 5.23 -10.92 -8.29
N LYS A 229 6.55 -10.85 -8.07
CA LYS A 229 7.43 -12.01 -8.20
C LYS A 229 7.18 -13.05 -7.10
N ALA A 230 6.93 -12.62 -5.87
CA ALA A 230 6.59 -13.52 -4.77
C ALA A 230 5.21 -14.17 -4.96
N PHE A 231 4.28 -13.46 -5.61
CA PHE A 231 2.93 -13.92 -5.93
C PHE A 231 2.84 -14.69 -7.26
N ASP A 232 3.94 -14.80 -8.01
CA ASP A 232 4.01 -15.46 -9.33
C ASP A 232 3.03 -14.88 -10.36
N LYS A 233 2.90 -13.54 -10.38
CA LYS A 233 1.96 -12.79 -11.24
C LYS A 233 2.61 -11.72 -12.12
N VAL A 234 3.94 -11.73 -12.23
CA VAL A 234 4.65 -10.73 -13.05
C VAL A 234 4.18 -10.78 -14.51
N GLU A 235 4.21 -11.96 -15.14
CA GLU A 235 3.81 -12.10 -16.55
C GLU A 235 2.36 -11.70 -16.78
N ASP A 236 1.45 -12.17 -15.91
CA ASP A 236 0.01 -11.87 -15.97
C ASP A 236 -0.27 -10.35 -15.89
N VAL A 237 0.40 -9.63 -14.98
CA VAL A 237 0.23 -8.17 -14.88
C VAL A 237 0.73 -7.47 -16.15
N PHE A 238 1.88 -7.89 -16.70
CA PHE A 238 2.40 -7.30 -17.93
C PHE A 238 1.60 -7.65 -19.18
N GLU A 239 0.87 -8.77 -19.18
CA GLU A 239 -0.13 -9.07 -20.20
C GLU A 239 -1.32 -8.11 -20.07
N LEU A 240 -1.88 -7.94 -18.87
CA LEU A 240 -2.99 -7.02 -18.63
C LEU A 240 -2.64 -5.54 -18.90
N LEU A 241 -1.37 -5.15 -18.74
CA LEU A 241 -0.91 -3.78 -19.07
C LEU A 241 -1.07 -3.44 -20.57
N GLN A 242 -1.13 -4.44 -21.44
CA GLN A 242 -1.31 -4.23 -22.89
C GLN A 242 -2.72 -3.76 -23.25
N GLU A 243 -3.67 -3.91 -22.32
CA GLU A 243 -5.06 -3.54 -22.46
C GLU A 243 -5.31 -2.25 -21.66
N PRO A 244 -5.26 -1.07 -22.30
CA PRO A 244 -5.47 0.19 -21.60
C PRO A 244 -6.91 0.32 -21.13
N GLU A 245 -7.09 0.67 -19.87
CA GLU A 245 -8.41 0.83 -19.28
C GLU A 245 -9.06 2.16 -19.66
N GLU A 246 -10.40 2.19 -19.66
CA GLU A 246 -11.17 3.38 -20.00
C GLU A 246 -10.94 4.51 -18.99
N HIS A 247 -10.86 4.19 -17.69
CA HIS A 247 -10.66 5.16 -16.60
C HIS A 247 -9.24 5.72 -16.52
N TRP A 248 -8.28 5.18 -17.28
CA TRP A 248 -6.90 5.66 -17.23
C TRP A 248 -6.73 7.04 -17.85
N THR A 249 -6.06 7.92 -17.10
CA THR A 249 -5.61 9.23 -17.59
C THR A 249 -4.53 9.10 -18.67
N LEU A 250 -4.20 10.21 -19.33
CA LEU A 250 -3.12 10.24 -20.33
C LEU A 250 -1.77 9.89 -19.70
N GLU A 251 -1.53 10.32 -18.46
CA GLU A 251 -0.32 10.03 -17.69
C GLU A 251 -0.23 8.53 -17.36
N MET A 252 -1.34 7.91 -16.95
CA MET A 252 -1.41 6.47 -16.67
C MET A 252 -1.13 5.64 -17.92
N ARG A 253 -1.73 6.01 -19.06
CA ARG A 253 -1.47 5.33 -20.34
C ARG A 253 0.00 5.43 -20.75
N ALA A 254 0.60 6.62 -20.64
CA ALA A 254 2.01 6.82 -20.94
C ALA A 254 2.93 6.03 -19.98
N ALA A 255 2.57 5.95 -18.71
CA ALA A 255 3.29 5.17 -17.71
C ALA A 255 3.23 3.67 -18.00
N ALA A 256 2.06 3.13 -18.35
CA ALA A 256 1.88 1.74 -18.76
C ALA A 256 2.74 1.40 -19.99
N GLU A 257 2.75 2.24 -21.02
CA GLU A 257 3.59 2.07 -22.21
C GLU A 257 5.09 2.06 -21.86
N ASP A 258 5.53 2.95 -20.96
CA ASP A 258 6.92 3.00 -20.51
C ASP A 258 7.32 1.75 -19.71
N LEU A 259 6.43 1.26 -18.83
CA LEU A 259 6.62 0.02 -18.08
C LEU A 259 6.79 -1.18 -19.04
N ILE A 260 5.88 -1.34 -20.01
CA ILE A 260 5.95 -2.42 -21.02
C ILE A 260 7.27 -2.34 -21.78
N ARG A 261 7.66 -1.15 -22.23
CA ARG A 261 8.91 -0.94 -22.96
C ARG A 261 10.12 -1.30 -22.12
N LYS A 262 10.14 -0.95 -20.83
CA LYS A 262 11.24 -1.30 -19.91
C LYS A 262 11.36 -2.79 -19.74
N GLU A 263 10.24 -3.50 -19.57
CA GLU A 263 10.22 -4.96 -19.41
C GLU A 263 10.71 -5.69 -20.66
N GLN A 264 10.28 -5.28 -21.85
CA GLN A 264 10.74 -5.86 -23.12
C GLN A 264 12.26 -5.68 -23.35
N ASN A 265 12.84 -4.62 -22.79
CA ASN A 265 14.27 -4.32 -22.91
C ASN A 265 15.09 -4.85 -21.72
N ALA A 266 14.46 -5.46 -20.72
CA ALA A 266 15.17 -6.04 -19.59
C ALA A 266 15.98 -7.26 -20.05
N PRO A 267 17.29 -7.35 -19.69
CA PRO A 267 18.09 -8.51 -20.05
C PRO A 267 17.54 -9.74 -19.34
N ARG A 268 16.88 -10.63 -20.09
CA ARG A 268 16.47 -11.95 -19.59
C ARG A 268 17.73 -12.75 -19.28
N GLY A 269 18.11 -12.76 -18.01
CA GLY A 269 19.20 -13.59 -17.50
C GLY A 269 18.92 -15.05 -17.81
N LYS A 270 19.85 -15.70 -18.53
CA LYS A 270 19.91 -17.15 -18.68
C LYS A 270 20.47 -17.80 -17.43
#